data_AF-A0A2S2R1E0-F1
#
_entry.id   AF-A0A2S2R1E0-F1
#
_cell.length_a   1.000
_cell.length_b   1.000
_cell.length_c   1.000
_cell.angle_alpha   90.00
_cell.angle_beta   90.00
_cell.angle_gamma   90.00
#
_symmetry.space_group_name_H-M   'P 1'
#
loop_
_entity.id
_entity.type
_entity.pdbx_description
1 polymer ?
#
loop_
_entity_poly.entity_id
_entity_poly.type
_entity_poly.pdbx_seq_one_letter_code
_entity_poly.pdbx_strand_id
1 'polypeptide(L)'
;LLDSSDAISIREAKIIVSDRSVEMNLTFIHANYGFLPTTITQLEKQKLPLHESIAIVKSVENKLKHIIDEAGTAIKEKLKNVLEKNCGYNELKKISSILTGEATSMEGLPEDLTGNDLAHFKYAPITSSDVERSFSRYKNVLTDNRRSFDIENIKKVLVIQCNTFTGMTVTIIYMFNELKKK
;
A
#
# COMPACT_ATOMS: atom_id res chain seq x y z
N LEU A 1 26.76 9.60 25.70
CA LEU A 1 25.35 9.71 26.14
C LEU A 1 24.97 11.18 26.11
N LEU A 2 23.78 11.57 25.65
CA LEU A 2 23.32 12.97 25.67
C LEU A 2 23.28 13.48 27.13
N ASP A 3 23.66 14.72 27.42
CA ASP A 3 23.61 15.28 28.79
C ASP A 3 22.18 15.74 29.12
N SER A 4 21.69 15.40 30.32
CA SER A 4 20.36 15.83 30.78
C SER A 4 20.28 17.31 31.14
N SER A 5 21.42 17.99 31.31
CA SER A 5 21.48 19.42 31.57
C SER A 5 21.42 20.26 30.29
N ASP A 6 21.77 19.70 29.13
CA ASP A 6 21.80 20.40 27.83
C ASP A 6 20.41 20.84 27.36
N ALA A 7 19.38 20.04 27.64
CA ALA A 7 18.00 20.38 27.28
C ALA A 7 16.98 19.64 28.16
N ILE A 8 15.86 20.30 28.45
CA ILE A 8 14.72 19.70 29.16
C ILE A 8 14.23 18.45 28.42
N SER A 9 14.14 18.48 27.09
CA SER A 9 13.72 17.33 26.29
C SER A 9 14.60 16.09 26.48
N ILE A 10 15.92 16.27 26.65
CA ILE A 10 16.86 15.16 26.89
C ILE A 10 16.61 14.57 28.27
N ARG A 11 16.41 15.41 29.30
CA ARG A 11 16.09 14.97 30.66
C ARG A 11 14.79 14.16 30.68
N GLU A 12 13.71 14.70 30.11
CA GLU A 12 12.40 14.03 30.11
C GLU A 12 12.44 12.72 29.31
N ALA A 13 13.11 12.69 28.15
CA ALA A 13 13.27 11.47 27.36
C ALA A 13 14.01 10.37 28.14
N LYS A 14 15.06 10.72 28.89
CA LYS A 14 15.77 9.75 29.74
C LYS A 14 14.89 9.18 30.85
N ILE A 15 14.04 10.02 31.47
CA ILE A 15 13.10 9.57 32.51
C ILE A 15 12.14 8.54 31.92
N ILE A 16 11.51 8.85 30.78
CA ILE A 16 10.56 7.97 30.11
C ILE A 16 11.22 6.66 29.67
N VAL A 17 12.41 6.71 29.07
CA VAL A 17 13.13 5.51 28.61
C VAL A 17 13.59 4.63 29.78
N SER A 18 13.78 5.22 30.97
CA SER A 18 14.13 4.47 32.19
C SER A 18 12.91 3.86 32.88
N ASP A 19 11.69 4.19 32.44
CA ASP A 19 10.46 3.62 32.99
C ASP A 19 10.27 2.18 32.51
N ARG A 20 10.23 1.24 33.46
CA ARG A 20 10.04 -0.18 33.19
C ARG A 20 8.72 -0.49 32.49
N SER A 21 7.68 0.33 32.70
CA SER A 21 6.40 0.18 31.98
C SER A 21 6.56 0.40 30.47
N VAL A 22 7.42 1.33 30.06
CA VAL A 22 7.76 1.58 28.65
C VAL A 22 8.49 0.38 28.06
N GLU A 23 9.45 -0.18 28.77
CA GLU A 23 10.16 -1.40 28.35
C GLU A 23 9.20 -2.58 28.14
N MET A 24 8.27 -2.81 29.07
CA MET A 24 7.25 -3.86 28.96
C MET A 24 6.32 -3.62 27.76
N ASN A 25 5.84 -2.39 27.57
CA ASN A 25 4.99 -2.03 26.44
C ASN A 25 5.69 -2.20 25.10
N LEU A 26 6.95 -1.78 24.97
CA LEU A 26 7.75 -1.95 23.75
C LEU A 26 7.99 -3.44 23.45
N THR A 27 8.27 -4.24 24.47
CA THR A 27 8.43 -5.69 24.32
C THR A 27 7.14 -6.33 23.79
N PHE A 28 5.99 -5.95 24.35
CA PHE A 28 4.68 -6.40 23.88
C PHE A 28 4.43 -5.99 22.42
N ILE A 29 4.67 -4.72 22.07
CA ILE A 29 4.46 -4.22 20.71
C ILE A 29 5.36 -4.95 19.72
N HIS A 30 6.63 -5.15 20.07
CA HIS A 30 7.58 -5.83 19.21
C HIS A 30 7.19 -7.30 18.98
N ALA A 31 6.84 -8.02 20.04
CA ALA A 31 6.46 -9.43 19.96
C ALA A 31 5.18 -9.66 19.14
N ASN A 32 4.19 -8.77 19.27
CA ASN A 32 2.87 -8.98 18.66
C ASN A 32 2.69 -8.26 17.31
N TYR A 33 3.34 -7.12 17.10
CA TYR A 33 3.15 -6.27 15.90
C TYR A 33 4.43 -6.02 15.11
N GLY A 34 5.59 -6.50 15.58
CA GLY A 34 6.89 -6.31 14.89
C GLY A 34 6.97 -6.92 13.49
N PHE A 35 6.01 -7.76 13.10
CA PHE A 35 5.92 -8.29 11.74
C PHE A 35 5.30 -7.30 10.73
N LEU A 36 4.52 -6.31 11.19
CA LEU A 36 3.79 -5.39 10.31
C LEU A 36 4.73 -4.57 9.39
N PRO A 37 5.84 -3.99 9.86
CA PRO A 37 6.75 -3.23 8.99
C PRO A 37 7.30 -4.08 7.83
N THR A 38 7.66 -5.33 8.12
CA THR A 38 8.16 -6.27 7.10
C THR A 38 7.08 -6.59 6.07
N THR A 39 5.84 -6.82 6.51
CA THR A 39 4.71 -7.06 5.62
C THR A 39 4.38 -5.84 4.75
N ILE A 40 4.38 -4.63 5.31
CA ILE A 40 4.18 -3.39 4.55
C ILE A 40 5.26 -3.27 3.47
N THR A 41 6.53 -3.47 3.84
CA THR A 41 7.66 -3.43 2.89
C THR A 41 7.51 -4.47 1.77
N GLN A 42 6.96 -5.65 2.07
CA GLN A 42 6.67 -6.66 1.05
C GLN A 42 5.60 -6.17 0.06
N LEU A 43 4.50 -5.60 0.56
CA LEU A 43 3.40 -5.07 -0.25
C LEU A 43 3.79 -3.83 -1.07
N GLU A 44 4.86 -3.15 -0.69
CA GLU A 44 5.44 -2.01 -1.40
C GLU A 44 6.39 -2.40 -2.55
N LYS A 45 6.70 -3.70 -2.69
CA LYS A 45 7.56 -4.19 -3.78
C LYS A 45 6.82 -4.11 -5.11
N GLN A 46 7.53 -3.64 -6.13
CA GLN A 46 7.04 -3.64 -7.49
C GLN A 46 6.97 -5.04 -8.06
N LYS A 47 6.03 -5.27 -8.98
CA LYS A 47 5.84 -6.54 -9.71
C LYS A 47 5.53 -7.73 -8.80
N LEU A 48 5.03 -7.48 -7.59
CA LEU A 48 4.48 -8.52 -6.72
C LEU A 48 3.19 -9.07 -7.37
N PRO A 49 3.07 -10.39 -7.59
CA PRO A 49 1.85 -10.96 -8.13
C PRO A 49 0.64 -10.68 -7.22
N LEU A 50 -0.53 -10.54 -7.84
CA LEU A 50 -1.78 -10.24 -7.10
C LEU A 50 -2.08 -11.31 -6.04
N HIS A 51 -1.95 -12.59 -6.42
CA HIS A 51 -2.21 -13.70 -5.50
C HIS A 51 -1.27 -13.71 -4.28
N GLU A 52 0.02 -13.39 -4.47
CA GLU A 52 0.99 -13.26 -3.38
C GLU A 52 0.64 -12.09 -2.47
N SER A 53 0.26 -10.95 -3.05
CA SER A 53 -0.16 -9.75 -2.31
C SER A 53 -1.37 -10.05 -1.41
N ILE A 54 -2.36 -10.77 -1.92
CA ILE A 54 -3.53 -11.19 -1.15
C ILE A 54 -3.17 -12.21 -0.08
N ALA A 55 -2.27 -13.15 -0.37
CA ALA A 55 -1.78 -14.11 0.61
C ALA A 55 -1.06 -13.42 1.78
N ILE A 56 -0.30 -12.36 1.50
CA ILE A 56 0.34 -11.54 2.54
C ILE A 56 -0.72 -10.90 3.45
N VAL A 57 -1.77 -10.27 2.88
CA VAL A 57 -2.85 -9.68 3.70
C VAL A 57 -3.57 -10.75 4.53
N LYS A 58 -3.88 -11.92 3.94
CA LYS A 58 -4.47 -13.07 4.68
C LYS A 58 -3.57 -13.52 5.83
N SER A 59 -2.24 -13.51 5.64
CA SER A 59 -1.28 -13.83 6.70
C SER A 59 -1.34 -12.83 7.85
N VAL A 60 -1.47 -11.53 7.55
CA VAL A 60 -1.69 -10.48 8.57
C VAL A 60 -2.97 -10.74 9.35
N GLU A 61 -4.08 -10.98 8.65
CA GLU A 61 -5.37 -11.28 9.30
C GLU A 61 -5.25 -12.47 10.26
N ASN A 62 -4.52 -13.52 9.86
CA ASN A 62 -4.31 -14.70 10.70
C ASN A 62 -3.43 -14.41 11.92
N LYS A 63 -2.32 -13.69 11.76
CA LYS A 63 -1.45 -13.32 12.89
C LYS A 63 -2.19 -12.46 13.91
N LEU A 64 -3.00 -11.50 13.45
CA LEU A 64 -3.78 -10.62 14.32
C LEU A 64 -4.90 -11.36 15.07
N LYS A 65 -5.41 -12.48 14.57
CA LYS A 65 -6.42 -13.29 15.29
C LYS A 65 -5.90 -13.87 16.61
N HIS A 66 -4.59 -14.02 16.78
CA HIS A 66 -3.98 -14.63 17.96
C HIS A 66 -3.66 -13.62 19.08
N ILE A 67 -3.91 -12.33 18.85
CA ILE A 67 -3.65 -11.27 19.82
C ILE A 67 -4.94 -11.01 20.60
N ILE A 68 -4.92 -11.19 21.93
CA ILE A 68 -6.13 -11.29 22.79
C ILE A 68 -6.35 -10.01 23.65
N ASP A 69 -5.59 -8.95 23.46
CA ASP A 69 -5.76 -7.70 24.22
C ASP A 69 -6.83 -6.77 23.61
N GLU A 70 -7.20 -5.73 24.38
CA GLU A 70 -8.18 -4.72 23.98
C GLU A 70 -7.74 -3.99 22.69
N ALA A 71 -6.46 -3.61 22.61
CA ALA A 71 -5.91 -2.96 21.42
C ALA A 71 -5.88 -3.91 20.22
N GLY A 72 -5.52 -5.18 20.40
CA GLY A 72 -5.58 -6.21 19.35
C GLY A 72 -6.97 -6.40 18.78
N THR A 73 -8.00 -6.37 19.64
CA THR A 73 -9.41 -6.44 19.21
C THR A 73 -9.77 -5.24 18.34
N ALA A 74 -9.45 -4.02 18.80
CA ALA A 74 -9.70 -2.80 18.03
C ALA A 74 -8.96 -2.78 16.68
N ILE A 75 -7.71 -3.24 16.64
CA ILE A 75 -6.90 -3.32 15.41
C ILE A 75 -7.51 -4.32 14.42
N LYS A 76 -7.92 -5.50 14.91
CA LYS A 76 -8.54 -6.54 14.08
C LYS A 76 -9.86 -6.06 13.48
N GLU A 77 -10.70 -5.42 14.28
CA GLU A 77 -11.96 -4.84 13.81
C GLU A 77 -11.71 -3.73 12.80
N LYS A 78 -10.72 -2.86 13.04
CA LYS A 78 -10.35 -1.81 12.10
C LYS A 78 -9.91 -2.39 10.76
N LEU A 79 -9.03 -3.40 10.77
CA LEU A 79 -8.57 -4.07 9.56
C LEU A 79 -9.75 -4.68 8.78
N LYS A 80 -10.59 -5.45 9.46
CA LYS A 80 -11.79 -6.06 8.86
C LYS A 80 -12.68 -5.01 8.21
N ASN A 81 -13.00 -3.94 8.94
CA ASN A 81 -13.83 -2.85 8.45
C ASN A 81 -13.24 -2.14 7.23
N VAL A 82 -11.92 -1.94 7.18
CA VAL A 82 -11.24 -1.32 6.03
C VAL A 82 -11.29 -2.23 4.80
N LEU A 83 -11.04 -3.53 4.98
CA LEU A 83 -11.05 -4.49 3.86
C LEU A 83 -12.47 -4.71 3.32
N GLU A 84 -13.47 -4.84 4.19
CA GLU A 84 -14.86 -5.07 3.79
C GLU A 84 -15.46 -3.87 3.04
N LYS A 85 -15.14 -2.64 3.47
CA LYS A 85 -15.61 -1.41 2.82
C LYS A 85 -14.93 -1.15 1.46
N ASN A 86 -13.81 -1.80 1.18
CA ASN A 86 -13.10 -1.63 -0.07
C ASN A 86 -13.63 -2.61 -1.12
N CYS A 87 -14.59 -2.16 -1.94
CA CYS A 87 -15.16 -2.97 -3.02
C CYS A 87 -14.09 -3.45 -4.02
N GLY A 88 -13.16 -2.58 -4.40
CA GLY A 88 -12.07 -2.91 -5.33
C GLY A 88 -11.15 -4.01 -4.79
N TYR A 89 -10.88 -4.04 -3.49
CA TYR A 89 -10.13 -5.14 -2.88
C TYR A 89 -10.88 -6.47 -2.98
N ASN A 90 -12.21 -6.47 -2.77
CA ASN A 90 -13.03 -7.68 -2.91
C ASN A 90 -13.09 -8.17 -4.36
N GLU A 91 -13.18 -7.27 -5.34
CA GLU A 91 -13.08 -7.60 -6.76
C GLU A 91 -11.73 -8.23 -7.10
N LEU A 92 -10.63 -7.60 -6.68
CA LEU A 92 -9.27 -8.12 -6.87
C LEU A 92 -9.07 -9.49 -6.22
N LYS A 93 -9.71 -9.74 -5.07
CA LYS A 93 -9.71 -11.06 -4.42
C LYS A 93 -10.39 -12.14 -5.25
N LYS A 94 -11.53 -11.82 -5.87
CA LYS A 94 -12.20 -12.75 -6.80
C LYS A 94 -11.36 -12.99 -8.05
N ILE A 95 -10.84 -11.93 -8.66
CA ILE A 95 -9.95 -12.01 -9.84
C ILE A 95 -8.75 -12.91 -9.51
N SER A 96 -8.13 -12.72 -8.35
CA SER A 96 -7.03 -13.56 -7.90
C SER A 96 -7.42 -15.04 -7.78
N SER A 97 -8.58 -15.35 -7.20
CA SER A 97 -9.05 -16.73 -7.08
C SER A 97 -9.35 -17.36 -8.45
N ILE A 98 -9.81 -16.59 -9.43
CA ILE A 98 -9.96 -17.09 -10.82
C ILE A 98 -8.58 -17.36 -11.44
N LEU A 99 -7.62 -16.44 -11.27
CA LEU A 99 -6.26 -16.58 -11.81
C LEU A 99 -5.47 -17.74 -11.20
N THR A 100 -5.77 -18.14 -9.96
CA THR A 100 -5.18 -19.32 -9.31
C THR A 100 -5.96 -20.61 -9.56
N GLY A 101 -7.13 -20.54 -10.22
CA GLY A 101 -8.00 -21.67 -10.47
C GLY A 101 -8.87 -22.12 -9.27
N GLU A 102 -8.91 -21.34 -8.19
CA GLU A 102 -9.78 -21.58 -7.03
C GLU A 102 -11.26 -21.29 -7.34
N ALA A 103 -11.53 -20.39 -8.27
CA ALA A 103 -12.88 -20.01 -8.69
C ALA A 103 -13.04 -20.08 -10.21
N THR A 104 -14.24 -20.45 -10.67
CA THR A 104 -14.57 -20.58 -12.11
C THR A 104 -15.71 -19.66 -12.54
N SER A 105 -16.28 -18.88 -11.62
CA SER A 105 -17.38 -17.96 -11.87
C SER A 105 -16.89 -16.51 -11.91
N MET A 106 -17.37 -15.75 -12.89
CA MET A 106 -17.18 -14.29 -12.96
C MET A 106 -18.27 -13.51 -12.20
N GLU A 107 -19.13 -14.20 -11.45
CA GLU A 107 -20.25 -13.58 -10.72
C GLU A 107 -19.79 -12.53 -9.70
N GLY A 108 -20.38 -11.33 -9.82
CA GLY A 108 -20.07 -10.18 -8.99
C GLY A 108 -18.70 -9.55 -9.29
N LEU A 109 -18.20 -9.73 -10.50
CA LEU A 109 -17.29 -8.80 -11.18
C LEU A 109 -18.10 -7.91 -12.15
N PRO A 110 -17.54 -6.78 -12.61
CA PRO A 110 -18.16 -5.94 -13.63
C PRO A 110 -18.47 -6.72 -14.91
N GLU A 111 -19.65 -6.48 -15.52
CA GLU A 111 -20.12 -7.20 -16.71
C GLU A 111 -19.26 -6.94 -17.96
N ASP A 112 -18.56 -5.81 -18.00
CA ASP A 112 -17.64 -5.43 -19.07
C ASP A 112 -16.28 -6.14 -19.01
N LEU A 113 -15.99 -6.85 -17.91
CA LEU A 113 -14.72 -7.52 -17.69
C LEU A 113 -14.69 -8.90 -18.35
N THR A 114 -13.78 -9.10 -19.31
CA THR A 114 -13.63 -10.38 -20.00
C THR A 114 -12.54 -11.25 -19.37
N GLY A 115 -12.54 -12.56 -19.67
CA GLY A 115 -11.49 -13.47 -19.22
C GLY A 115 -10.09 -13.08 -19.70
N ASN A 116 -9.97 -12.43 -20.87
CA ASN A 116 -8.70 -11.91 -21.36
C ASN A 116 -8.23 -10.70 -20.54
N ASP A 117 -9.15 -9.87 -20.05
CA ASP A 117 -8.83 -8.73 -19.20
C ASP A 117 -8.26 -9.22 -17.86
N LEU A 118 -8.81 -10.30 -17.29
CA LEU A 118 -8.32 -10.89 -16.04
C LEU A 118 -6.82 -11.22 -16.08
N ALA A 119 -6.31 -11.69 -17.22
CA ALA A 119 -4.88 -12.02 -17.37
C ALA A 119 -3.96 -10.83 -17.08
N HIS A 120 -4.43 -9.60 -17.34
CA HIS A 120 -3.69 -8.36 -17.09
C HIS A 120 -3.61 -8.01 -15.59
N PHE A 121 -4.49 -8.57 -14.75
CA PHE A 121 -4.48 -8.35 -13.30
C PHE A 121 -3.45 -9.21 -12.55
N LYS A 122 -2.69 -10.07 -13.23
CA LYS A 122 -1.67 -10.95 -12.60
C LYS A 122 -0.70 -10.19 -11.70
N TYR A 123 -0.36 -8.95 -12.05
CA TYR A 123 0.54 -8.06 -11.31
C TYR A 123 -0.15 -6.76 -10.87
N ALA A 124 -1.49 -6.77 -10.73
CA ALA A 124 -2.22 -5.60 -10.27
C ALA A 124 -1.81 -5.25 -8.83
N PRO A 125 -1.35 -4.01 -8.57
CA PRO A 125 -0.99 -3.60 -7.22
C PRO A 125 -2.24 -3.44 -6.36
N ILE A 126 -2.17 -3.89 -5.11
CA ILE A 126 -3.23 -3.67 -4.11
C ILE A 126 -2.94 -2.48 -3.17
N THR A 127 -1.80 -1.80 -3.37
CA THR A 127 -1.34 -0.65 -2.59
C THR A 127 -1.24 0.60 -3.47
N SER A 128 -1.40 1.78 -2.86
CA SER A 128 -1.19 3.07 -3.53
C SER A 128 0.29 3.46 -3.68
N SER A 129 1.22 2.62 -3.16
CA SER A 129 2.64 2.95 -3.09
C SER A 129 3.26 3.23 -4.46
N ASP A 130 2.83 2.52 -5.51
CA ASP A 130 3.29 2.78 -6.87
C ASP A 130 2.75 4.11 -7.44
N VAL A 131 1.53 4.48 -7.07
CA VAL A 131 0.92 5.76 -7.43
C VAL A 131 1.70 6.90 -6.76
N GLU A 132 1.95 6.80 -5.45
CA GLU A 132 2.68 7.80 -4.67
C GLU A 132 4.13 7.99 -5.16
N ARG A 133 4.85 6.90 -5.44
CA ARG A 133 6.20 6.96 -6.04
C ARG A 133 6.17 7.63 -7.41
N SER A 134 5.14 7.37 -8.21
CA SER A 134 4.98 8.01 -9.53
C SER A 134 4.76 9.52 -9.37
N PHE A 135 3.84 9.95 -8.50
CA PHE A 135 3.62 11.37 -8.21
C PHE A 135 4.89 12.06 -7.69
N SER A 136 5.66 11.41 -6.82
CA SER A 136 6.94 11.94 -6.33
C SER A 136 7.93 12.19 -7.46
N ARG A 137 8.02 11.29 -8.45
CA ARG A 137 8.86 11.48 -9.64
C ARG A 137 8.36 12.63 -10.52
N TYR A 138 7.05 12.79 -10.63
CA TYR A 138 6.43 13.90 -11.36
C TYR A 138 6.46 15.22 -10.60
N LYS A 139 6.88 15.25 -9.34
CA LYS A 139 6.88 16.46 -8.50
C LYS A 139 7.57 17.63 -9.20
N ASN A 140 8.73 17.41 -9.82
CA ASN A 140 9.46 18.46 -10.54
C ASN A 140 8.73 18.98 -11.79
N VAL A 141 7.83 18.18 -12.37
CA VAL A 141 6.98 18.56 -13.50
C VAL A 141 5.70 19.24 -13.02
N LEU A 142 5.24 18.95 -11.79
CA LEU A 142 3.94 19.39 -11.24
C LEU A 142 4.01 20.56 -10.26
N THR A 143 5.17 20.90 -9.70
CA THR A 143 5.34 22.06 -8.79
C THR A 143 5.13 23.40 -9.49
N ASP A 144 4.74 24.47 -8.79
CA ASP A 144 4.45 25.78 -9.39
C ASP A 144 5.69 26.50 -9.98
N ASN A 145 6.89 26.21 -9.45
CA ASN A 145 8.16 26.80 -9.88
C ASN A 145 8.75 26.20 -11.17
N ARG A 146 7.94 25.96 -12.20
CA ARG A 146 8.40 25.36 -13.46
C ARG A 146 9.10 26.42 -14.34
N ARG A 147 10.05 25.98 -15.17
CA ARG A 147 10.22 26.63 -16.48
C ARG A 147 8.90 26.40 -17.25
N SER A 148 8.33 27.42 -17.84
CA SER A 148 7.09 27.32 -18.61
C SER A 148 7.24 26.27 -19.71
N PHE A 149 6.66 25.09 -19.50
CA PHE A 149 6.59 24.05 -20.52
C PHE A 149 5.33 24.30 -21.36
N ASP A 150 5.49 24.25 -22.68
CA ASP A 150 4.35 24.06 -23.57
C ASP A 150 3.73 22.66 -23.35
N ILE A 151 2.45 22.52 -23.65
CA ILE A 151 1.69 21.28 -23.45
C ILE A 151 2.32 20.09 -24.17
N GLU A 152 2.92 20.31 -25.34
CA GLU A 152 3.65 19.29 -26.09
C GLU A 152 4.93 18.85 -25.40
N ASN A 153 5.60 19.76 -24.69
CA ASN A 153 6.80 19.43 -23.92
C ASN A 153 6.43 18.65 -22.64
N ILE A 154 5.30 18.99 -22.00
CA ILE A 154 4.76 18.20 -20.88
C ILE A 154 4.45 16.77 -21.32
N LYS A 155 3.78 16.60 -22.47
CA LYS A 155 3.49 15.26 -23.03
C LYS A 155 4.78 14.46 -23.25
N LYS A 156 5.80 15.07 -23.86
CA LYS A 156 7.11 14.41 -24.10
C LYS A 156 7.80 14.01 -22.80
N VAL A 157 7.83 14.90 -21.80
CA VAL A 157 8.44 14.62 -20.49
C VAL A 157 7.69 13.50 -19.77
N LEU A 158 6.36 13.52 -19.80
CA LEU A 158 5.52 12.47 -19.23
C LEU A 158 5.80 11.12 -19.92
N VAL A 159 5.83 11.08 -21.25
CA VAL A 159 6.15 9.86 -22.01
C VAL A 159 7.54 9.33 -21.68
N ILE A 160 8.56 10.19 -21.58
CA ILE A 160 9.91 9.78 -21.18
C ILE A 160 9.90 9.16 -19.78
N GLN A 161 9.27 9.84 -18.81
CA GLN A 161 9.21 9.36 -17.43
C GLN A 161 8.36 8.09 -17.29
N CYS A 162 7.26 7.96 -18.02
CA CYS A 162 6.47 6.74 -18.13
C CYS A 162 7.23 5.60 -18.84
N ASN A 163 8.07 5.87 -19.84
CA ASN A 163 8.82 4.82 -20.53
C ASN A 163 10.04 4.34 -19.71
N THR A 164 10.58 5.17 -18.81
CA THR A 164 11.50 4.68 -17.77
C THR A 164 10.81 3.75 -16.77
N PHE A 165 9.47 3.68 -16.79
CA PHE A 165 8.66 2.70 -16.09
C PHE A 165 8.69 1.36 -16.85
N THR A 166 9.81 0.63 -16.80
CA THR A 166 9.87 -0.74 -17.32
C THR A 166 9.04 -1.68 -16.43
N GLY A 167 7.70 -1.70 -16.60
CA GLY A 167 6.85 -2.72 -15.97
C GLY A 167 5.35 -2.45 -15.75
N MET A 168 4.73 -1.36 -16.19
CA MET A 168 3.25 -1.20 -16.05
C MET A 168 2.63 -0.62 -17.31
N THR A 169 2.14 -1.50 -18.18
CA THR A 169 1.38 -1.09 -19.36
C THR A 169 -0.09 -0.74 -19.03
N VAL A 170 -0.58 -1.04 -17.82
CA VAL A 170 -2.04 -0.97 -17.52
C VAL A 170 -2.44 0.23 -16.63
N THR A 171 -1.57 0.71 -15.73
CA THR A 171 -1.95 1.74 -14.74
C THR A 171 -2.11 3.15 -15.34
N ILE A 172 -1.49 3.43 -16.49
CA ILE A 172 -1.55 4.76 -17.12
C ILE A 172 -2.93 5.04 -17.71
N ILE A 173 -3.66 4.03 -18.19
CA ILE A 173 -4.97 4.21 -18.84
C ILE A 173 -6.02 4.69 -17.83
N TYR A 174 -6.02 4.14 -16.61
CA TYR A 174 -6.96 4.55 -15.56
C TYR A 174 -6.70 5.97 -15.04
N MET A 175 -5.43 6.39 -14.91
CA MET A 175 -5.10 7.75 -14.46
C MET A 175 -5.50 8.83 -15.48
N PHE A 176 -5.42 8.54 -16.78
CA PHE A 176 -5.85 9.50 -17.81
C PHE A 176 -7.37 9.69 -17.87
N ASN A 177 -8.16 8.65 -17.57
CA ASN A 177 -9.62 8.73 -17.59
C ASN A 177 -10.18 9.55 -16.42
N GLU A 178 -9.51 9.55 -15.26
CA GLU A 178 -9.91 10.39 -14.11
C GLU A 178 -9.50 11.87 -14.27
N LEU A 179 -8.42 12.16 -15.01
CA LEU A 179 -8.02 13.54 -15.32
C LEU A 179 -8.92 14.23 -16.36
N LYS A 180 -9.66 13.48 -17.18
CA LYS A 180 -10.65 14.04 -18.13
C LYS A 180 -12.00 14.37 -17.49
N LYS A 181 -12.22 14.01 -16.23
CA LYS A 181 -13.47 14.27 -15.48
C LYS A 181 -13.43 15.54 -14.62
N LYS A 182 -12.36 16.33 -14.71
CA LYS A 182 -12.24 17.69 -14.13
C LYS A 182 -12.05 18.69 -15.24
#